data_AF-A0A4T3F9A1-F1
#
_entry.id   AF-A0A4T3F9A1-F1
#
_cell.length_a   1.000
_cell.length_b   1.000
_cell.length_c   1.000
_cell.angle_alpha   90.00
_cell.angle_beta   90.00
_cell.angle_gamma   90.00
#
_symmetry.space_group_name_H-M   'P 1'
#
loop_
_entity.id
_entity.type
_entity.pdbx_description
1 polymer ?
#
loop_
_entity_poly.entity_id
_entity_poly.type
_entity_poly.pdbx_seq_one_letter_code
_entity_poly.pdbx_strand_id
1 'polypeptide(L)'
;MARAQLGFGRAQAPHQTARRGGRVLGVATVPPRPHLLARSRTAEWADRVIEGIWDKGLHPQPPLEPDALWEIGAKGFSEEDERFGRSEEDVADFRLRLEKLCEALREEAELNSLGHTMAYGQITSAIRVRHDLGRLWQRKPGIERTPIAPPIIVVGQMRAGTTRMHRLLAADPAHAGTCLYHGMNPVRPFPDIRPIKTRLGLAIARQINPWIDTLHPFGALRVDEELPWLSHALSPVALEAQYRIPSYVAFSEARDATPIYREFERMLRTDAAMMRNTALPRVLKCPQYAEDLAPLLARFPDARVVVTRRNSVEVLASTVSVVSCQMAYQTESADLSVIEAEWTRKLALREERMTAALAPVAGPVAEVDFDALSADWESEIARVYALLELDFTAAAHAAMCAEQRRAAKGRHTAHQADYSELTAK
;
A
#
# COMPACT_ATOMS: atom_id res chain seq x y z
N MET A 1 44.25 -50.33 -29.09
CA MET A 1 44.92 -51.43 -28.37
C MET A 1 46.30 -50.94 -27.91
N ALA A 2 46.56 -51.03 -26.59
CA ALA A 2 47.86 -50.90 -25.90
C ALA A 2 48.59 -49.53 -26.01
N ARG A 3 49.33 -49.00 -25.03
CA ARG A 3 49.64 -49.25 -23.60
C ARG A 3 50.38 -47.96 -23.15
N ALA A 4 49.93 -47.28 -22.11
CA ALA A 4 50.52 -47.26 -20.76
C ALA A 4 51.81 -46.41 -20.55
N GLN A 5 51.63 -45.38 -19.71
CA GLN A 5 52.46 -44.94 -18.56
C GLN A 5 53.82 -44.24 -18.75
N LEU A 6 53.96 -43.11 -18.02
CA LEU A 6 55.05 -42.61 -17.15
C LEU A 6 54.96 -41.06 -17.13
N GLY A 7 55.02 -40.30 -16.04
CA GLY A 7 55.19 -40.57 -14.61
C GLY A 7 55.35 -39.23 -13.85
N PHE A 8 55.10 -39.30 -12.53
CA PHE A 8 55.65 -38.50 -11.42
C PHE A 8 55.43 -36.97 -11.28
N GLY A 9 55.01 -36.60 -10.07
CA GLY A 9 55.84 -35.71 -9.24
C GLY A 9 55.22 -34.39 -8.81
N ARG A 10 54.92 -34.28 -7.50
CA ARG A 10 54.24 -33.18 -6.81
C ARG A 10 55.14 -31.94 -6.54
N ALA A 11 54.44 -30.80 -6.49
CA ALA A 11 54.55 -29.69 -5.53
C ALA A 11 55.61 -28.57 -5.71
N GLN A 12 55.11 -27.33 -5.89
CA GLN A 12 55.34 -26.20 -4.97
C GLN A 12 54.39 -25.04 -5.32
N ALA A 13 53.81 -24.40 -4.30
CA ALA A 13 52.91 -23.25 -4.40
C ALA A 13 53.71 -21.92 -4.45
N PRO A 14 53.13 -20.83 -5.03
CA PRO A 14 53.57 -19.49 -4.66
C PRO A 14 52.43 -18.59 -4.16
N HIS A 15 52.74 -17.96 -3.02
CA HIS A 15 52.32 -16.66 -2.49
C HIS A 15 51.23 -15.86 -3.23
N GLN A 16 50.11 -15.63 -2.53
CA GLN A 16 49.15 -14.56 -2.83
C GLN A 16 49.64 -13.22 -2.26
N THR A 17 49.89 -12.26 -3.15
CA THR A 17 50.05 -10.84 -2.81
C THR A 17 48.68 -10.20 -2.55
N ALA A 18 48.53 -9.61 -1.37
CA ALA A 18 47.35 -8.86 -0.94
C ALA A 18 47.12 -7.62 -1.82
N ARG A 19 45.99 -7.57 -2.54
CA ARG A 19 45.42 -6.32 -3.06
C ARG A 19 44.36 -5.81 -2.08
N ARG A 20 44.61 -4.63 -1.51
CA ARG A 20 43.62 -3.82 -0.77
C ARG A 20 42.46 -3.48 -1.71
N GLY A 21 41.35 -4.21 -1.58
CA GLY A 21 40.07 -3.90 -2.20
C GLY A 21 39.30 -2.91 -1.31
N GLY A 22 38.86 -1.80 -1.89
CA GLY A 22 38.05 -0.78 -1.23
C GLY A 22 36.75 -1.35 -0.68
N ARG A 23 36.31 -0.82 0.46
CA ARG A 23 35.00 -1.09 1.05
C ARG A 23 33.91 -0.68 0.08
N VAL A 24 33.30 -1.66 -0.58
CA VAL A 24 31.95 -1.52 -1.11
C VAL A 24 31.03 -1.40 0.11
N LEU A 25 30.31 -0.29 0.22
CA LEU A 25 29.26 -0.09 1.22
C LEU A 25 28.26 -1.25 1.12
N GLY A 26 28.37 -2.21 2.05
CA GLY A 26 27.53 -3.38 2.10
C GLY A 26 26.07 -3.00 2.28
N VAL A 27 25.20 -3.61 1.48
CA VAL A 27 23.75 -3.59 1.70
C VAL A 27 23.50 -4.17 3.10
N ALA A 28 23.01 -3.36 4.03
CA ALA A 28 22.66 -3.83 5.37
C ALA A 28 21.72 -5.05 5.26
N THR A 29 22.11 -6.16 5.88
CA THR A 29 21.33 -7.40 5.91
C THR A 29 20.08 -7.18 6.77
N VAL A 30 18.90 -7.59 6.28
CA VAL A 30 17.64 -7.52 7.04
C VAL A 30 17.80 -8.40 8.30
N PRO A 31 17.52 -7.87 9.51
CA PRO A 31 17.61 -8.68 10.72
C PRO A 31 16.60 -9.83 10.68
N PRO A 32 16.91 -11.00 11.28
CA PRO A 32 15.94 -12.08 11.37
C PRO A 32 14.68 -11.61 12.12
N ARG A 33 13.52 -12.06 11.66
CA ARG A 33 12.24 -11.84 12.35
C ARG A 33 11.97 -13.09 13.20
N PRO A 34 12.09 -13.04 14.54
CA PRO A 34 11.95 -14.23 15.36
C PRO A 34 10.50 -14.66 15.60
N HIS A 35 9.53 -13.75 15.40
CA HIS A 35 8.11 -13.99 15.67
C HIS A 35 7.24 -13.06 14.78
N LEU A 36 5.99 -13.45 14.50
CA LEU A 36 5.07 -12.63 13.70
C LEU A 36 4.74 -11.27 14.35
N LEU A 37 4.75 -11.19 15.68
CA LEU A 37 4.58 -9.94 16.42
C LEU A 37 5.91 -9.29 16.85
N ALA A 38 7.04 -9.68 16.24
CA ALA A 38 8.33 -9.09 16.59
C ALA A 38 8.35 -7.58 16.31
N ARG A 39 8.82 -6.80 17.29
CA ARG A 39 9.12 -5.38 17.14
C ARG A 39 10.61 -5.20 16.88
N SER A 40 10.98 -4.15 16.15
CA SER A 40 12.39 -3.82 15.98
C SER A 40 12.91 -3.09 17.22
N ARG A 41 14.22 -3.21 17.49
CA ARG A 41 14.87 -2.43 18.56
C ARG A 41 14.66 -0.92 18.40
N THR A 42 14.60 -0.43 17.16
CA THR A 42 14.35 0.98 16.89
C THR A 42 12.93 1.38 17.27
N ALA A 43 11.94 0.53 16.99
CA ALA A 43 10.55 0.79 17.38
C ALA A 43 10.40 0.83 18.90
N GLU A 44 10.93 -0.16 19.62
CA GLU A 44 10.92 -0.20 21.09
C GLU A 44 11.68 0.98 21.72
N TRP A 45 12.77 1.42 21.08
CA TRP A 45 13.50 2.60 21.52
C TRP A 45 12.69 3.88 21.28
N ALA A 46 12.10 4.05 20.11
CA ALA A 46 11.29 5.22 19.77
C ALA A 46 10.08 5.34 20.72
N ASP A 47 9.40 4.23 20.98
CA ASP A 47 8.28 4.16 21.90
C ASP A 47 8.63 4.68 23.31
N ARG A 48 9.67 4.12 23.93
CA ARG A 48 10.16 4.57 25.25
C ARG A 48 10.64 6.02 25.28
N VAL A 49 11.24 6.50 24.19
CA VAL A 49 11.68 7.90 24.11
C VAL A 49 10.48 8.83 24.07
N ILE A 50 9.45 8.50 23.29
CA ILE A 50 8.22 9.29 23.20
C ILE A 50 7.50 9.29 24.55
N GLU A 51 7.33 8.12 25.17
CA GLU A 51 6.75 7.99 26.51
C GLU A 51 7.48 8.86 27.54
N GLY A 52 8.83 8.77 27.57
CA GLY A 52 9.64 9.57 28.49
C GLY A 52 9.62 11.08 28.22
N ILE A 53 9.26 11.54 27.01
CA ILE A 53 9.02 12.96 26.72
C ILE A 53 7.72 13.43 27.38
N TRP A 54 6.68 12.59 27.33
CA TRP A 54 5.37 12.89 27.91
C TRP A 54 5.40 12.85 29.44
N ASP A 55 5.99 11.80 30.03
CA ASP A 55 6.10 11.65 31.49
C ASP A 55 6.88 12.78 32.17
N LYS A 56 7.89 13.32 31.46
CA LYS A 56 8.69 14.45 31.95
C LYS A 56 8.03 15.81 31.69
N GLY A 57 6.86 15.85 31.05
CA GLY A 57 6.18 17.08 30.68
C GLY A 57 6.94 17.94 29.67
N LEU A 58 7.89 17.37 28.92
CA LEU A 58 8.68 18.11 27.92
C LEU A 58 7.83 18.48 26.70
N HIS A 59 6.83 17.64 26.39
CA HIS A 59 5.80 17.91 25.41
C HIS A 59 4.52 17.18 25.86
N PRO A 60 3.33 17.78 25.77
CA PRO A 60 2.09 17.07 26.10
C PRO A 60 1.85 15.92 25.13
N GLN A 61 1.20 14.85 25.61
CA GLN A 61 0.67 13.82 24.73
C GLN A 61 -0.32 14.47 23.76
N PRO A 62 -0.20 14.25 22.44
CA PRO A 62 -1.07 14.92 21.48
C PRO A 62 -2.51 14.38 21.59
N PRO A 63 -3.54 15.24 21.52
CA PRO A 63 -4.92 14.80 21.63
C PRO A 63 -5.34 13.94 20.44
N LEU A 64 -6.23 12.97 20.69
CA LEU A 64 -6.89 12.17 19.64
C LEU A 64 -8.39 12.49 19.54
N GLU A 65 -8.85 13.53 20.23
CA GLU A 65 -10.18 14.11 20.12
C GLU A 65 -10.42 14.63 18.69
N PRO A 66 -11.59 14.37 18.08
CA PRO A 66 -11.92 14.83 16.73
C PRO A 66 -11.73 16.35 16.55
N ASP A 67 -12.22 17.16 17.49
CA ASP A 67 -12.16 18.61 17.41
C ASP A 67 -10.72 19.14 17.49
N ALA A 68 -9.89 18.56 18.36
CA ALA A 68 -8.51 18.97 18.51
C ALA A 68 -7.69 18.61 17.26
N LEU A 69 -7.88 17.39 16.73
CA LEU A 69 -7.27 16.97 15.47
C LEU A 69 -7.73 17.84 14.31
N TRP A 70 -9.01 18.24 14.30
CA TRP A 70 -9.55 19.16 13.31
C TRP A 70 -8.90 20.52 13.36
N GLU A 71 -8.81 21.14 14.56
CA GLU A 71 -8.16 22.43 14.76
C GLU A 71 -6.72 22.42 14.23
N ILE A 72 -5.97 21.35 14.51
CA ILE A 72 -4.59 21.20 14.06
C ILE A 72 -4.50 20.96 12.55
N GLY A 73 -5.30 20.02 12.02
CA GLY A 73 -5.27 19.62 10.62
C GLY A 73 -5.77 20.71 9.67
N ALA A 74 -6.78 21.47 10.10
CA ALA A 74 -7.39 22.58 9.36
C ALA A 74 -6.67 23.92 9.59
N LYS A 75 -5.60 23.97 10.40
CA LYS A 75 -4.89 25.21 10.70
C LYS A 75 -4.40 25.91 9.43
N GLY A 76 -4.87 27.15 9.24
CA GLY A 76 -4.54 27.98 8.08
C GLY A 76 -5.42 27.73 6.86
N PHE A 77 -6.53 27.00 7.01
CA PHE A 77 -7.58 26.80 6.01
C PHE A 77 -8.88 27.49 6.40
N SER A 78 -9.69 27.78 5.40
CA SER A 78 -11.05 28.30 5.55
C SER A 78 -12.07 27.16 5.53
N GLU A 79 -13.29 27.40 5.99
CA GLU A 79 -14.39 26.42 5.85
C GLU A 79 -14.70 26.08 4.38
N GLU A 80 -14.48 27.04 3.47
CA GLU A 80 -14.65 26.81 2.03
C GLU A 80 -13.60 25.81 1.49
N ASP A 81 -12.39 25.75 2.08
CA ASP A 81 -11.36 24.77 1.71
C ASP A 81 -11.81 23.33 2.06
N GLU A 82 -12.70 23.15 3.04
CA GLU A 82 -13.31 21.85 3.31
C GLU A 82 -14.44 21.53 2.32
N ARG A 83 -15.31 22.50 2.05
CA ARG A 83 -16.58 22.29 1.35
C ARG A 83 -16.47 22.30 -0.18
N PHE A 84 -15.54 23.07 -0.74
CA PHE A 84 -15.49 23.26 -2.19
C PHE A 84 -15.29 21.92 -2.93
N GLY A 85 -16.08 21.70 -3.97
CA GLY A 85 -16.05 20.46 -4.75
C GLY A 85 -16.71 19.24 -4.08
N ARG A 86 -17.23 19.38 -2.87
CA ARG A 86 -17.87 18.31 -2.08
C ARG A 86 -19.34 18.61 -1.81
N SER A 87 -20.15 17.56 -1.64
CA SER A 87 -21.54 17.71 -1.17
C SER A 87 -21.59 17.80 0.35
N GLU A 88 -22.72 18.25 0.90
CA GLU A 88 -22.95 18.22 2.36
C GLU A 88 -22.86 16.79 2.92
N GLU A 89 -23.31 15.80 2.15
CA GLU A 89 -23.18 14.37 2.49
C GLU A 89 -21.72 13.94 2.61
N ASP A 90 -20.86 14.34 1.66
CA ASP A 90 -19.42 14.03 1.69
C ASP A 90 -18.69 14.68 2.87
N VAL A 91 -19.14 15.88 3.25
CA VAL A 91 -18.62 16.60 4.42
C VAL A 91 -19.05 15.87 5.69
N ALA A 92 -20.33 15.58 5.84
CA ALA A 92 -20.88 14.89 7.00
C ALA A 92 -20.29 13.48 7.20
N ASP A 93 -20.14 12.69 6.13
CA ASP A 93 -19.59 11.33 6.23
C ASP A 93 -18.13 11.34 6.69
N PHE A 94 -17.31 12.29 6.20
CA PHE A 94 -15.93 12.44 6.66
C PHE A 94 -15.85 12.80 8.15
N ARG A 95 -16.69 13.73 8.61
CA ARG A 95 -16.73 14.15 10.02
C ARG A 95 -17.15 12.99 10.93
N LEU A 96 -18.18 12.25 10.54
CA LEU A 96 -18.65 11.08 11.29
C LEU A 96 -17.58 9.97 11.34
N ARG A 97 -16.89 9.72 10.22
CA ARG A 97 -15.77 8.77 10.18
C ARG A 97 -14.62 9.20 11.09
N LEU A 98 -14.30 10.49 11.12
CA LEU A 98 -13.30 11.04 12.03
C LEU A 98 -13.69 10.79 13.49
N GLU A 99 -14.93 11.10 13.87
CA GLU A 99 -15.46 10.84 15.22
C GLU A 99 -15.32 9.36 15.61
N LYS A 100 -15.81 8.45 14.75
CA LYS A 100 -15.76 7.01 15.02
C LYS A 100 -14.35 6.43 15.05
N LEU A 101 -13.45 6.93 14.21
CA LEU A 101 -12.05 6.52 14.25
C LEU A 101 -11.37 6.98 15.54
N CYS A 102 -11.60 8.23 15.94
CA CYS A 102 -11.05 8.78 17.19
C CYS A 102 -11.60 8.08 18.44
N GLU A 103 -12.88 7.73 18.46
CA GLU A 103 -13.50 6.90 19.51
C GLU A 103 -12.77 5.55 19.60
N ALA A 104 -12.67 4.82 18.48
CA ALA A 104 -12.00 3.52 18.43
C ALA A 104 -10.52 3.60 18.88
N LEU A 105 -9.79 4.61 18.44
CA LEU A 105 -8.37 4.78 18.81
C LEU A 105 -8.16 5.04 20.30
N ARG A 106 -9.10 5.73 20.96
CA ARG A 106 -9.00 6.05 22.38
C ARG A 106 -9.52 4.94 23.28
N GLU A 107 -10.53 4.20 22.84
CA GLU A 107 -11.26 3.26 23.71
C GLU A 107 -10.83 1.80 23.55
N GLU A 108 -10.35 1.38 22.36
CA GLU A 108 -10.09 -0.04 22.06
C GLU A 108 -8.75 -0.33 21.38
N ALA A 109 -8.06 0.67 20.82
CA ALA A 109 -6.84 0.43 20.05
C ALA A 109 -5.60 0.10 20.88
N GLU A 110 -5.61 0.43 22.18
CA GLU A 110 -4.52 0.17 23.12
C GLU A 110 -3.15 0.58 22.53
N LEU A 111 -3.10 1.80 21.99
CA LEU A 111 -1.93 2.35 21.33
C LEU A 111 -0.78 2.51 22.33
N ASN A 112 0.43 2.15 21.91
CA ASN A 112 1.63 2.59 22.61
C ASN A 112 2.00 4.02 22.18
N SER A 113 3.05 4.58 22.78
CA SER A 113 3.44 5.97 22.54
C SER A 113 3.84 6.23 21.08
N LEU A 114 4.49 5.27 20.45
CA LEU A 114 4.80 5.32 19.01
C LEU A 114 3.52 5.27 18.15
N GLY A 115 2.64 4.30 18.41
CA GLY A 115 1.38 4.13 17.69
C GLY A 115 0.45 5.32 17.81
N HIS A 116 0.35 5.90 19.01
CA HIS A 116 -0.39 7.13 19.30
C HIS A 116 0.13 8.31 18.48
N THR A 117 1.46 8.49 18.42
CA THR A 117 2.09 9.54 17.61
C THR A 117 1.82 9.33 16.12
N MET A 118 1.85 8.09 15.65
CA MET A 118 1.55 7.74 14.25
C MET A 118 0.09 8.01 13.90
N ALA A 119 -0.85 7.60 14.76
CA ALA A 119 -2.28 7.82 14.56
C ALA A 119 -2.61 9.32 14.50
N TYR A 120 -2.07 10.09 15.45
CA TYR A 120 -2.17 11.55 15.43
C TYR A 120 -1.65 12.15 14.11
N GLY A 121 -0.46 11.75 13.67
CA GLY A 121 0.14 12.24 12.43
C GLY A 121 -0.66 11.86 11.17
N GLN A 122 -1.21 10.65 11.12
CA GLN A 122 -1.99 10.16 9.99
C GLN A 122 -3.33 10.89 9.86
N ILE A 123 -4.05 11.08 10.97
CA ILE A 123 -5.36 11.74 10.96
C ILE A 123 -5.24 13.24 10.71
N THR A 124 -4.28 13.91 11.36
CA THR A 124 -4.00 15.33 11.07
C THR A 124 -3.59 15.53 9.61
N SER A 125 -2.82 14.60 9.04
CA SER A 125 -2.49 14.64 7.60
C SER A 125 -3.71 14.44 6.72
N ALA A 126 -4.63 13.52 7.04
CA ALA A 126 -5.85 13.29 6.27
C ALA A 126 -6.73 14.55 6.21
N ILE A 127 -6.94 15.20 7.37
CA ILE A 127 -7.67 16.47 7.48
C ILE A 127 -6.97 17.56 6.65
N ARG A 128 -5.64 17.68 6.78
CA ARG A 128 -4.87 18.67 6.03
C ARG A 128 -4.97 18.47 4.51
N VAL A 129 -4.80 17.24 4.03
CA VAL A 129 -4.89 16.90 2.61
C VAL A 129 -6.29 17.20 2.08
N ARG A 130 -7.34 16.92 2.85
CA ARG A 130 -8.72 17.26 2.49
C ARG A 130 -8.89 18.75 2.22
N HIS A 131 -8.36 19.62 3.08
CA HIS A 131 -8.43 21.06 2.89
C HIS A 131 -7.50 21.56 1.76
N ASP A 132 -6.29 21.00 1.65
CA ASP A 132 -5.37 21.35 0.56
C ASP A 132 -5.98 21.03 -0.82
N LEU A 133 -6.73 19.93 -0.93
CA LEU A 133 -7.47 19.58 -2.14
C LEU A 133 -8.58 20.58 -2.44
N GLY A 134 -9.43 20.93 -1.47
CA GLY A 134 -10.52 21.90 -1.71
C GLY A 134 -9.98 23.28 -2.07
N ARG A 135 -8.90 23.72 -1.42
CA ARG A 135 -8.15 24.93 -1.79
C ARG A 135 -7.61 24.88 -3.21
N LEU A 136 -7.04 23.74 -3.61
CA LEU A 136 -6.56 23.54 -4.98
C LEU A 136 -7.72 23.65 -5.98
N TRP A 137 -8.86 23.02 -5.69
CA TRP A 137 -10.04 23.04 -6.53
C TRP A 137 -10.65 24.44 -6.63
N GLN A 138 -10.63 25.24 -5.55
CA GLN A 138 -11.01 26.66 -5.63
C GLN A 138 -10.09 27.46 -6.56
N ARG A 139 -8.76 27.23 -6.48
CA ARG A 139 -7.78 27.92 -7.33
C ARG A 139 -7.82 27.44 -8.78
N LYS A 140 -8.28 26.21 -9.01
CA LYS A 140 -8.40 25.59 -10.34
C LYS A 140 -9.75 24.87 -10.48
N PRO A 141 -10.87 25.61 -10.57
CA PRO A 141 -12.20 25.02 -10.61
C PRO A 141 -12.35 24.03 -11.76
N GLY A 142 -12.89 22.85 -11.48
CA GLY A 142 -13.17 21.82 -12.47
C GLY A 142 -12.05 20.79 -12.64
N ILE A 143 -10.88 20.97 -12.04
CA ILE A 143 -9.78 19.99 -12.11
C ILE A 143 -10.20 18.64 -11.50
N GLU A 144 -11.01 18.66 -10.44
CA GLU A 144 -11.58 17.50 -9.75
C GLU A 144 -12.62 16.73 -10.59
N ARG A 145 -13.09 17.33 -11.68
CA ARG A 145 -14.04 16.77 -12.65
C ARG A 145 -13.42 16.52 -14.02
N THR A 146 -12.09 16.64 -14.13
CA THR A 146 -11.38 16.41 -15.40
C THR A 146 -11.71 15.01 -15.93
N PRO A 147 -12.17 14.87 -17.19
CA PRO A 147 -12.36 13.57 -17.81
C PRO A 147 -11.04 12.78 -17.84
N ILE A 148 -11.11 11.50 -17.52
CA ILE A 148 -9.97 10.58 -17.57
C ILE A 148 -10.34 9.37 -18.42
N ALA A 149 -9.34 8.76 -19.04
CA ALA A 149 -9.50 7.45 -19.67
C ALA A 149 -10.00 6.43 -18.63
N PRO A 150 -10.87 5.49 -19.03
CA PRO A 150 -11.35 4.45 -18.12
C PRO A 150 -10.18 3.68 -17.49
N PRO A 151 -10.16 3.49 -16.16
CA PRO A 151 -9.05 2.84 -15.49
C PRO A 151 -9.01 1.33 -15.77
N ILE A 152 -7.86 0.74 -15.48
CA ILE A 152 -7.68 -0.71 -15.38
C ILE A 152 -7.59 -1.03 -13.89
N ILE A 153 -8.59 -1.69 -13.33
CA ILE A 153 -8.71 -1.99 -11.90
C ILE A 153 -8.20 -3.39 -11.64
N VAL A 154 -7.08 -3.51 -10.92
CA VAL A 154 -6.59 -4.80 -10.43
C VAL A 154 -7.19 -5.05 -9.05
N VAL A 155 -8.03 -6.07 -8.95
CA VAL A 155 -8.74 -6.47 -7.73
C VAL A 155 -8.36 -7.90 -7.33
N GLY A 156 -8.45 -8.18 -6.04
CA GLY A 156 -8.16 -9.48 -5.46
C GLY A 156 -7.74 -9.34 -4.01
N GLN A 157 -7.64 -10.48 -3.33
CA GLN A 157 -7.20 -10.50 -1.94
C GLN A 157 -5.79 -9.90 -1.80
N MET A 158 -5.50 -9.32 -0.64
CA MET A 158 -4.12 -9.00 -0.29
C MET A 158 -3.28 -10.27 -0.41
N ARG A 159 -2.09 -10.20 -1.02
CA ARG A 159 -1.18 -11.35 -1.22
C ARG A 159 -1.57 -12.35 -2.33
N ALA A 160 -2.62 -12.08 -3.11
CA ALA A 160 -3.01 -12.88 -4.28
C ALA A 160 -2.22 -12.59 -5.58
N GLY A 161 -1.09 -11.88 -5.51
CA GLY A 161 -0.31 -11.49 -6.70
C GLY A 161 -0.72 -10.19 -7.37
N THR A 162 -1.74 -9.50 -6.85
CA THR A 162 -2.21 -8.19 -7.30
C THR A 162 -1.08 -7.17 -7.53
N THR A 163 -0.08 -7.09 -6.64
CA THR A 163 1.07 -6.16 -6.79
C THR A 163 1.94 -6.47 -8.02
N ARG A 164 2.13 -7.74 -8.37
CA ARG A 164 2.89 -8.13 -9.56
C ARG A 164 2.12 -7.77 -10.82
N MET A 165 0.84 -8.13 -10.85
CA MET A 165 -0.06 -7.82 -11.95
C MET A 165 -0.16 -6.30 -12.20
N HIS A 166 -0.37 -5.53 -11.13
CA HIS A 166 -0.42 -4.07 -11.16
C HIS A 166 0.83 -3.46 -11.77
N ARG A 167 2.01 -3.90 -11.35
CA ARG A 167 3.29 -3.36 -11.83
C ARG A 167 3.61 -3.75 -13.27
N LEU A 168 3.18 -4.93 -13.72
CA LEU A 168 3.30 -5.32 -15.13
C LEU A 168 2.44 -4.41 -16.01
N LEU A 169 1.14 -4.27 -15.68
CA LEU A 169 0.23 -3.40 -16.44
C LEU A 169 0.69 -1.94 -16.43
N ALA A 170 1.12 -1.43 -15.27
CA ALA A 170 1.57 -0.04 -15.12
C ALA A 170 2.96 0.23 -15.73
N ALA A 171 3.69 -0.81 -16.16
CA ALA A 171 4.94 -0.64 -16.89
C ALA A 171 4.71 -0.30 -18.37
N ASP A 172 3.54 -0.60 -18.92
CA ASP A 172 3.20 -0.24 -20.30
C ASP A 172 3.19 1.29 -20.47
N PRO A 173 3.96 1.86 -21.41
CA PRO A 173 3.95 3.30 -21.69
C PRO A 173 2.60 3.86 -22.16
N ALA A 174 1.66 3.01 -22.59
CA ALA A 174 0.28 3.40 -22.91
C ALA A 174 -0.60 3.56 -21.65
N HIS A 175 -0.11 3.17 -20.48
CA HIS A 175 -0.82 3.28 -19.21
C HIS A 175 -0.16 4.29 -18.26
N ALA A 176 -0.92 4.70 -17.25
CA ALA A 176 -0.43 5.45 -16.11
C ALA A 176 -0.48 4.62 -14.84
N GLY A 177 0.37 4.94 -13.87
CA GLY A 177 0.31 4.40 -12.51
C GLY A 177 0.48 5.50 -11.47
N THR A 178 0.06 5.22 -10.24
CA THR A 178 0.23 6.15 -9.12
C THR A 178 1.59 5.91 -8.47
N CYS A 179 2.54 6.82 -8.68
CA CYS A 179 3.80 6.77 -7.92
C CYS A 179 3.53 7.00 -6.43
N LEU A 180 4.25 6.30 -5.56
CA LEU A 180 4.04 6.40 -4.10
C LEU A 180 4.04 7.85 -3.58
N TYR A 181 4.92 8.72 -4.09
CA TYR A 181 4.95 10.12 -3.65
C TYR A 181 3.70 10.93 -4.05
N HIS A 182 3.00 10.55 -5.13
CA HIS A 182 1.68 11.10 -5.48
C HIS A 182 0.61 10.57 -4.53
N GLY A 183 0.67 9.28 -4.20
CA GLY A 183 -0.18 8.65 -3.20
C GLY A 183 -0.12 9.40 -1.86
N MET A 184 1.10 9.64 -1.36
CA MET A 184 1.30 10.31 -0.07
C MET A 184 0.74 11.74 -0.02
N ASN A 185 0.81 12.49 -1.12
CA ASN A 185 0.20 13.81 -1.23
C ASN A 185 -0.23 14.11 -2.68
N PRO A 186 -1.55 14.09 -2.98
CA PRO A 186 -2.06 14.35 -4.32
C PRO A 186 -1.87 15.81 -4.76
N VAL A 187 -1.69 16.75 -3.82
CA VAL A 187 -1.49 18.17 -4.14
C VAL A 187 0.00 18.43 -4.40
N ARG A 188 0.32 18.86 -5.63
CA ARG A 188 1.70 19.18 -6.03
C ARG A 188 2.11 20.59 -5.60
N PRO A 189 3.06 20.75 -4.66
CA PRO A 189 3.63 22.06 -4.33
C PRO A 189 4.65 22.50 -5.39
N PHE A 190 4.99 23.80 -5.39
CA PHE A 190 6.12 24.34 -6.15
C PHE A 190 7.13 25.00 -5.19
N PRO A 191 8.41 24.59 -5.18
CA PRO A 191 9.00 23.47 -5.92
C PRO A 191 8.50 22.09 -5.43
N ASP A 192 8.53 21.09 -6.31
CA ASP A 192 8.03 19.74 -5.98
C ASP A 192 9.07 18.90 -5.22
N ILE A 193 9.01 18.99 -3.89
CA ILE A 193 9.90 18.26 -2.98
C ILE A 193 9.32 16.94 -2.48
N ARG A 194 8.13 16.53 -2.96
CA ARG A 194 7.44 15.32 -2.50
C ARG A 194 8.29 14.04 -2.67
N PRO A 195 8.97 13.79 -3.80
CA PRO A 195 9.82 12.60 -3.94
C PRO A 195 10.91 12.50 -2.88
N ILE A 196 11.53 13.63 -2.51
CA ILE A 196 12.58 13.69 -1.49
C ILE A 196 11.99 13.39 -0.11
N LYS A 197 10.85 14.01 0.23
CA LYS A 197 10.13 13.76 1.49
C LYS A 197 9.73 12.30 1.62
N THR A 198 9.14 11.71 0.57
CA THR A 198 8.76 10.28 0.56
C THR A 198 9.97 9.38 0.73
N ARG A 199 11.11 9.69 0.09
CA ARG A 199 12.34 8.91 0.26
C ARG A 199 12.87 8.96 1.70
N LEU A 200 12.83 10.13 2.35
CA LEU A 200 13.24 10.29 3.74
C LEU A 200 12.27 9.55 4.68
N GLY A 201 10.97 9.70 4.47
CA GLY A 201 9.94 8.98 5.22
C GLY A 201 10.11 7.46 5.15
N LEU A 202 10.35 6.92 3.94
CA LEU A 202 10.65 5.50 3.76
C LEU A 202 11.95 5.07 4.45
N ALA A 203 12.97 5.93 4.50
CA ALA A 203 14.20 5.62 5.23
C ALA A 203 13.93 5.49 6.73
N ILE A 204 13.12 6.37 7.32
CA ILE A 204 12.70 6.30 8.72
C ILE A 204 11.81 5.06 8.95
N ALA A 205 10.81 4.83 8.10
CA ALA A 205 9.92 3.68 8.20
C ALA A 205 10.67 2.35 8.19
N ARG A 206 11.72 2.22 7.36
CA ARG A 206 12.61 1.04 7.33
C ARG A 206 13.44 0.85 8.60
N GLN A 207 13.69 1.92 9.37
CA GLN A 207 14.35 1.77 10.67
C GLN A 207 13.36 1.26 11.73
N ILE A 208 12.11 1.74 11.69
CA ILE A 208 11.03 1.34 12.60
C ILE A 208 10.60 -0.11 12.31
N ASN A 209 10.34 -0.43 11.04
CA ASN A 209 9.99 -1.76 10.57
C ASN A 209 11.00 -2.21 9.48
N PRO A 210 12.09 -2.91 9.87
CA PRO A 210 13.12 -3.35 8.92
C PRO A 210 12.62 -4.44 7.96
N TRP A 211 11.50 -5.08 8.25
CA TRP A 211 10.88 -6.12 7.42
C TRP A 211 9.90 -5.55 6.39
N ILE A 212 9.65 -4.24 6.38
CA ILE A 212 8.64 -3.62 5.49
C ILE A 212 8.88 -3.92 4.00
N ASP A 213 10.14 -3.92 3.54
CA ASP A 213 10.48 -4.17 2.14
C ASP A 213 10.37 -5.65 1.72
N THR A 214 10.45 -6.59 2.68
CA THR A 214 10.23 -8.02 2.38
C THR A 214 8.75 -8.29 2.20
N LEU A 215 7.90 -7.56 2.93
CA LEU A 215 6.44 -7.62 2.84
C LEU A 215 5.92 -6.88 1.60
N HIS A 216 6.40 -5.66 1.35
CA HIS A 216 6.04 -4.87 0.18
C HIS A 216 7.18 -3.90 -0.21
N PRO A 217 7.88 -4.14 -1.33
CA PRO A 217 9.03 -3.32 -1.70
C PRO A 217 8.60 -1.94 -2.23
N PHE A 218 8.65 -0.94 -1.35
CA PHE A 218 8.32 0.45 -1.63
C PHE A 218 9.46 1.20 -2.33
N GLY A 219 9.10 2.10 -3.23
CA GLY A 219 10.02 3.08 -3.79
C GLY A 219 9.31 4.40 -4.03
N ALA A 220 9.94 5.52 -3.68
CA ALA A 220 9.30 6.84 -3.80
C ALA A 220 8.74 7.09 -5.20
N LEU A 221 9.53 6.78 -6.24
CA LEU A 221 9.16 6.93 -7.66
C LEU A 221 8.55 5.65 -8.26
N ARG A 222 8.27 4.63 -7.45
CA ARG A 222 7.68 3.38 -7.93
C ARG A 222 6.17 3.53 -7.96
N VAL A 223 5.55 2.97 -8.99
CA VAL A 223 4.09 2.75 -9.00
C VAL A 223 3.71 1.87 -7.82
N ASP A 224 2.72 2.32 -7.08
CA ASP A 224 2.24 1.72 -5.85
C ASP A 224 0.73 1.96 -5.69
N GLU A 225 0.19 1.43 -4.61
CA GLU A 225 -1.24 1.39 -4.33
C GLU A 225 -1.79 2.76 -3.96
N GLU A 226 -3.06 3.01 -4.31
CA GLU A 226 -3.79 4.21 -3.92
C GLU A 226 -4.25 4.20 -2.44
N LEU A 227 -3.72 3.27 -1.65
CA LEU A 227 -3.98 3.10 -0.23
C LEU A 227 -3.86 4.42 0.57
N PRO A 228 -2.84 5.28 0.37
CA PRO A 228 -2.78 6.56 1.08
C PRO A 228 -3.95 7.51 0.76
N TRP A 229 -4.46 7.52 -0.48
CA TRP A 229 -5.61 8.35 -0.84
C TRP A 229 -6.90 7.86 -0.16
N LEU A 230 -7.11 6.55 -0.13
CA LEU A 230 -8.22 5.96 0.61
C LEU A 230 -8.10 6.24 2.12
N SER A 231 -6.90 6.16 2.69
CA SER A 231 -6.67 6.55 4.10
C SER A 231 -6.91 8.04 4.36
N HIS A 232 -6.57 8.93 3.42
CA HIS A 232 -6.91 10.35 3.51
C HIS A 232 -8.41 10.60 3.42
N ALA A 233 -9.18 9.69 2.83
CA ALA A 233 -10.64 9.66 2.86
C ALA A 233 -11.22 8.87 4.06
N LEU A 234 -10.37 8.47 5.02
CA LEU A 234 -10.71 7.67 6.20
C LEU A 234 -11.32 6.29 5.87
N SER A 235 -10.99 5.69 4.73
CA SER A 235 -11.24 4.26 4.50
C SER A 235 -10.45 3.40 5.51
N PRO A 236 -11.00 2.27 6.00
CA PRO A 236 -10.33 1.43 6.98
C PRO A 236 -9.07 0.72 6.45
N VAL A 237 -8.87 0.66 5.13
CA VAL A 237 -7.87 -0.18 4.44
C VAL A 237 -6.48 -0.27 5.09
N ALA A 238 -5.89 0.87 5.46
CA ALA A 238 -4.58 0.90 6.10
C ALA A 238 -4.71 0.83 7.62
N LEU A 239 -5.72 1.52 8.14
CA LEU A 239 -5.97 1.71 9.56
C LEU A 239 -6.22 0.37 10.25
N GLU A 240 -6.96 -0.55 9.63
CA GLU A 240 -7.27 -1.88 10.17
C GLU A 240 -6.04 -2.81 10.22
N ALA A 241 -5.06 -2.59 9.35
CA ALA A 241 -3.80 -3.32 9.38
C ALA A 241 -2.80 -2.71 10.38
N GLN A 242 -3.06 -1.47 10.82
CA GLN A 242 -2.17 -0.68 11.68
C GLN A 242 -2.62 -0.70 13.14
N TYR A 243 -3.93 -0.61 13.38
CA TYR A 243 -4.53 -0.36 14.69
C TYR A 243 -5.60 -1.40 15.01
N ARG A 244 -5.80 -1.68 16.30
CA ARG A 244 -6.91 -2.50 16.80
C ARG A 244 -8.19 -1.66 16.90
N ILE A 245 -8.89 -1.49 15.79
CA ILE A 245 -10.09 -0.63 15.71
C ILE A 245 -11.35 -1.38 15.22
N PRO A 246 -11.72 -2.52 15.84
CA PRO A 246 -12.82 -3.36 15.37
C PRO A 246 -14.16 -2.61 15.27
N SER A 247 -14.46 -1.67 16.17
CA SER A 247 -15.69 -0.87 16.11
C SER A 247 -15.73 0.03 14.87
N TYR A 248 -14.60 0.63 14.49
CA TYR A 248 -14.48 1.47 13.29
C TYR A 248 -14.60 0.65 12.00
N VAL A 249 -13.98 -0.53 11.97
CA VAL A 249 -14.07 -1.46 10.84
C VAL A 249 -15.52 -1.91 10.64
N ALA A 250 -16.20 -2.36 11.71
CA ALA A 250 -17.59 -2.76 11.66
C ALA A 250 -18.52 -1.59 11.23
N PHE A 251 -18.28 -0.39 11.77
CA PHE A 251 -18.98 0.83 11.36
C PHE A 251 -18.83 1.11 9.85
N SER A 252 -17.61 0.99 9.31
CA SER A 252 -17.35 1.23 7.90
C SER A 252 -17.95 0.15 7.01
N GLU A 253 -17.84 -1.12 7.39
CA GLU A 253 -18.37 -2.26 6.64
C GLU A 253 -19.90 -2.26 6.53
N ALA A 254 -20.58 -1.73 7.55
CA ALA A 254 -22.04 -1.64 7.59
C ALA A 254 -22.62 -0.46 6.77
N ARG A 255 -21.78 0.33 6.10
CA ARG A 255 -22.17 1.57 5.42
C ARG A 255 -21.80 1.53 3.93
N ASP A 256 -22.48 2.36 3.16
CA ASP A 256 -22.12 2.60 1.77
C ASP A 256 -20.76 3.34 1.69
N ALA A 257 -19.83 2.79 0.92
CA ALA A 257 -18.52 3.39 0.67
C ALA A 257 -18.54 4.47 -0.43
N THR A 258 -19.69 4.75 -1.06
CA THR A 258 -19.82 5.78 -2.10
C THR A 258 -19.18 7.13 -1.75
N PRO A 259 -19.34 7.70 -0.53
CA PRO A 259 -18.65 8.96 -0.17
C PRO A 259 -17.11 8.87 -0.24
N ILE A 260 -16.53 7.74 0.17
CA ILE A 260 -15.08 7.47 0.04
C ILE A 260 -14.69 7.46 -1.43
N TYR A 261 -15.44 6.76 -2.28
CA TYR A 261 -15.10 6.63 -3.69
C TYR A 261 -15.35 7.89 -4.52
N ARG A 262 -16.28 8.77 -4.10
CA ARG A 262 -16.42 10.13 -4.67
C ARG A 262 -15.18 10.97 -4.36
N GLU A 263 -14.68 10.92 -3.13
CA GLU A 263 -13.45 11.64 -2.77
C GLU A 263 -12.23 11.08 -3.51
N PHE A 264 -12.10 9.75 -3.56
CA PHE A 264 -11.07 9.05 -4.33
C PHE A 264 -11.10 9.43 -5.81
N GLU A 265 -12.28 9.46 -6.44
CA GLU A 265 -12.47 9.86 -7.83
C GLU A 265 -11.98 11.29 -8.10
N ARG A 266 -12.27 12.24 -7.19
CA ARG A 266 -11.76 13.61 -7.26
C ARG A 266 -10.24 13.66 -7.15
N MET A 267 -9.64 12.91 -6.22
CA MET A 267 -8.18 12.83 -6.06
C MET A 267 -7.52 12.24 -7.32
N LEU A 268 -8.07 11.17 -7.86
CA LEU A 268 -7.60 10.51 -9.09
C LEU A 268 -7.62 11.45 -10.30
N ARG A 269 -8.74 12.13 -10.53
CA ARG A 269 -8.88 13.11 -11.63
C ARG A 269 -7.94 14.29 -11.47
N THR A 270 -7.81 14.79 -10.24
CA THR A 270 -6.89 15.88 -9.90
C THR A 270 -5.45 15.48 -10.22
N ASP A 271 -5.00 14.32 -9.74
CA ASP A 271 -3.65 13.84 -10.01
C ASP A 271 -3.41 13.63 -11.51
N ALA A 272 -4.36 13.01 -12.21
CA ALA A 272 -4.24 12.77 -13.65
C ALA A 272 -4.10 14.07 -14.45
N ALA A 273 -4.88 15.10 -14.11
CA ALA A 273 -4.79 16.43 -14.70
C ALA A 273 -3.46 17.10 -14.40
N MET A 274 -2.98 17.03 -13.15
CA MET A 274 -1.71 17.62 -12.73
C MET A 274 -0.50 16.93 -13.39
N MET A 275 -0.60 15.63 -13.62
CA MET A 275 0.42 14.81 -14.28
C MET A 275 0.34 14.85 -15.81
N ARG A 276 -0.72 15.47 -16.36
CA ARG A 276 -0.98 15.56 -17.80
C ARG A 276 -1.03 14.18 -18.48
N ASN A 277 -1.64 13.22 -17.78
CA ASN A 277 -1.81 11.84 -18.27
C ASN A 277 -3.28 11.39 -18.25
N THR A 278 -4.22 12.34 -18.35
CA THR A 278 -5.66 12.07 -18.36
C THR A 278 -6.11 11.14 -19.49
N ALA A 279 -5.39 11.12 -20.61
CA ALA A 279 -5.68 10.26 -21.76
C ALA A 279 -5.16 8.81 -21.60
N LEU A 280 -4.32 8.54 -20.59
CA LEU A 280 -3.75 7.20 -20.37
C LEU A 280 -4.61 6.47 -19.33
N PRO A 281 -5.10 5.24 -19.61
CA PRO A 281 -5.75 4.40 -18.60
C PRO A 281 -4.85 4.25 -17.38
N ARG A 282 -5.37 4.61 -16.20
CA ARG A 282 -4.62 4.41 -14.97
C ARG A 282 -4.83 3.00 -14.46
N VAL A 283 -3.74 2.30 -14.17
CA VAL A 283 -3.78 1.00 -13.50
C VAL A 283 -3.89 1.23 -11.99
N LEU A 284 -5.04 0.90 -11.43
CA LEU A 284 -5.36 1.06 -10.02
C LEU A 284 -5.24 -0.28 -9.30
N LYS A 285 -4.75 -0.27 -8.06
CA LYS A 285 -4.73 -1.46 -7.21
C LYS A 285 -4.77 -1.09 -5.74
N CYS A 286 -5.69 -1.72 -5.01
CA CYS A 286 -5.73 -1.67 -3.56
C CYS A 286 -6.53 -2.88 -3.03
N PRO A 287 -6.12 -3.55 -1.92
CA PRO A 287 -6.89 -4.66 -1.35
C PRO A 287 -8.32 -4.30 -1.00
N GLN A 288 -8.57 -3.04 -0.59
CA GLN A 288 -9.91 -2.53 -0.27
C GLN A 288 -10.86 -2.58 -1.47
N TYR A 289 -10.34 -2.57 -2.70
CA TYR A 289 -11.18 -2.68 -3.89
C TYR A 289 -11.91 -4.01 -3.96
N ALA A 290 -11.43 -5.09 -3.32
CA ALA A 290 -12.17 -6.34 -3.25
C ALA A 290 -13.40 -6.23 -2.34
N GLU A 291 -13.31 -5.44 -1.27
CA GLU A 291 -14.41 -5.19 -0.33
C GLU A 291 -15.44 -4.22 -0.90
N ASP A 292 -14.97 -3.20 -1.62
CA ASP A 292 -15.78 -2.08 -2.10
C ASP A 292 -15.86 -2.03 -3.63
N LEU A 293 -15.82 -3.19 -4.30
CA LEU A 293 -15.75 -3.24 -5.77
C LEU A 293 -16.98 -2.59 -6.43
N ALA A 294 -18.18 -2.83 -5.88
CA ALA A 294 -19.42 -2.27 -6.41
C ALA A 294 -19.44 -0.72 -6.43
N PRO A 295 -19.21 -0.01 -5.31
CA PRO A 295 -19.16 1.46 -5.33
C PRO A 295 -18.00 2.00 -6.18
N LEU A 296 -16.88 1.29 -6.28
CA LEU A 296 -15.78 1.68 -7.19
C LEU A 296 -16.20 1.59 -8.66
N LEU A 297 -16.80 0.47 -9.09
CA LEU A 297 -17.26 0.28 -10.47
C LEU A 297 -18.40 1.22 -10.84
N ALA A 298 -19.26 1.59 -9.88
CA ALA A 298 -20.28 2.61 -10.09
C ALA A 298 -19.68 3.97 -10.50
N ARG A 299 -18.42 4.24 -10.12
CA ARG A 299 -17.68 5.47 -10.47
C ARG A 299 -16.90 5.36 -11.77
N PHE A 300 -16.55 4.16 -12.16
CA PHE A 300 -15.85 3.87 -13.40
C PHE A 300 -16.55 2.72 -14.13
N PRO A 301 -17.77 2.94 -14.68
CA PRO A 301 -18.57 1.87 -15.30
C PRO A 301 -17.88 1.27 -16.53
N ASP A 302 -17.05 2.06 -17.21
CA ASP A 302 -16.27 1.64 -18.39
C ASP A 302 -14.90 1.05 -18.02
N ALA A 303 -14.63 0.81 -16.73
CA ALA A 303 -13.35 0.26 -16.29
C ALA A 303 -13.15 -1.17 -16.80
N ARG A 304 -11.88 -1.49 -17.05
CA ARG A 304 -11.42 -2.86 -17.28
C ARG A 304 -11.04 -3.48 -15.95
N VAL A 305 -11.41 -4.72 -15.70
CA VAL A 305 -11.16 -5.36 -14.41
C VAL A 305 -10.23 -6.57 -14.55
N VAL A 306 -9.20 -6.62 -13.71
CA VAL A 306 -8.33 -7.78 -13.58
C VAL A 306 -8.49 -8.37 -12.20
N VAL A 307 -8.92 -9.63 -12.12
CA VAL A 307 -9.19 -10.33 -10.86
C VAL A 307 -8.06 -11.33 -10.62
N THR A 308 -7.24 -11.12 -9.60
CA THR A 308 -6.19 -12.09 -9.26
C THR A 308 -6.69 -13.10 -8.24
N ARG A 309 -6.45 -14.39 -8.49
CA ARG A 309 -6.82 -15.52 -7.63
C ARG A 309 -5.57 -16.22 -7.09
N ARG A 310 -5.66 -16.71 -5.87
CA ARG A 310 -4.65 -17.54 -5.20
C ARG A 310 -5.32 -18.40 -4.14
N ASN A 311 -4.71 -19.53 -3.80
CA ASN A 311 -5.14 -20.38 -2.69
C ASN A 311 -5.41 -19.56 -1.40
N SER A 312 -6.62 -19.68 -0.86
CA SER A 312 -7.09 -18.88 0.27
C SER A 312 -6.31 -19.14 1.58
N VAL A 313 -5.83 -20.37 1.79
CA VAL A 313 -5.01 -20.73 2.96
C VAL A 313 -3.67 -20.01 2.92
N GLU A 314 -3.01 -19.99 1.76
CA GLU A 314 -1.75 -19.26 1.59
C GLU A 314 -1.93 -17.74 1.70
N VAL A 315 -3.04 -17.24 1.16
CA VAL A 315 -3.43 -15.82 1.24
C VAL A 315 -3.63 -15.41 2.70
N LEU A 316 -4.38 -16.19 3.48
CA LEU A 316 -4.63 -15.93 4.89
C LEU A 316 -3.32 -15.90 5.67
N ALA A 317 -2.52 -16.95 5.53
CA ALA A 317 -1.22 -17.08 6.18
C ALA A 317 -0.30 -15.87 5.90
N SER A 318 -0.14 -15.50 4.63
CA SER A 318 0.67 -14.33 4.27
C SER A 318 0.05 -13.01 4.75
N THR A 319 -1.28 -12.92 4.81
CA THR A 319 -2.00 -11.73 5.30
C THR A 319 -1.78 -11.51 6.79
N VAL A 320 -1.96 -12.56 7.60
CA VAL A 320 -1.66 -12.54 9.04
C VAL A 320 -0.21 -12.14 9.27
N SER A 321 0.74 -12.64 8.47
CA SER A 321 2.14 -12.22 8.59
C SER A 321 2.36 -10.71 8.43
N VAL A 322 1.74 -10.12 7.41
CA VAL A 322 1.88 -8.70 7.08
C VAL A 322 1.21 -7.84 8.14
N VAL A 323 -0.03 -8.17 8.51
CA VAL A 323 -0.81 -7.38 9.45
C VAL A 323 -0.20 -7.45 10.85
N SER A 324 0.19 -8.64 11.30
CA SER A 324 0.92 -8.80 12.56
C SER A 324 2.22 -8.00 12.59
N CYS A 325 2.97 -7.97 11.48
CA CYS A 325 4.17 -7.13 11.39
C CYS A 325 3.86 -5.64 11.51
N GLN A 326 2.76 -5.21 10.90
CA GLN A 326 2.40 -3.81 10.79
C GLN A 326 1.75 -3.29 12.09
N MET A 327 0.93 -4.11 12.74
CA MET A 327 0.25 -3.78 13.99
C MET A 327 1.20 -3.83 15.19
N ALA A 328 2.12 -4.80 15.24
CA ALA A 328 2.89 -5.12 16.45
C ALA A 328 3.62 -3.93 17.06
N TYR A 329 4.20 -3.02 16.26
CA TYR A 329 4.97 -1.90 16.81
C TYR A 329 4.13 -0.68 17.21
N GLN A 330 2.80 -0.75 17.07
CA GLN A 330 1.89 0.39 17.31
C GLN A 330 0.94 0.17 18.50
N THR A 331 0.88 -1.03 19.07
CA THR A 331 0.00 -1.38 20.20
C THR A 331 0.71 -2.31 21.16
N GLU A 332 0.37 -2.23 22.45
CA GLU A 332 0.84 -3.19 23.46
C GLU A 332 0.11 -4.54 23.45
N SER A 333 -1.05 -4.61 22.79
CA SER A 333 -1.99 -5.73 22.94
C SER A 333 -2.31 -6.42 21.62
N ALA A 334 -1.32 -6.54 20.73
CA ALA A 334 -1.50 -7.32 19.50
C ALA A 334 -1.65 -8.81 19.83
N ASP A 335 -2.69 -9.45 19.27
CA ASP A 335 -3.01 -10.86 19.51
C ASP A 335 -3.17 -11.58 18.17
N LEU A 336 -2.37 -12.64 17.96
CA LEU A 336 -2.37 -13.41 16.70
C LEU A 336 -3.70 -14.12 16.45
N SER A 337 -4.36 -14.64 17.48
CA SER A 337 -5.63 -15.35 17.35
C SER A 337 -6.76 -14.41 16.93
N VAL A 338 -6.75 -13.18 17.47
CA VAL A 338 -7.71 -12.13 17.09
C VAL A 338 -7.46 -11.67 15.65
N ILE A 339 -6.19 -11.45 15.27
CA ILE A 339 -5.81 -11.09 13.90
C ILE A 339 -6.23 -12.21 12.94
N GLU A 340 -5.91 -13.47 13.23
CA GLU A 340 -6.25 -14.59 12.36
C GLU A 340 -7.77 -14.77 12.20
N ALA A 341 -8.54 -14.66 13.28
CA ALA A 341 -9.99 -14.73 13.23
C ALA A 341 -10.59 -13.61 12.37
N GLU A 342 -10.12 -12.37 12.55
CA GLU A 342 -10.60 -11.23 11.79
C GLU A 342 -10.26 -11.35 10.31
N TRP A 343 -9.03 -11.72 9.96
CA TRP A 343 -8.64 -11.85 8.56
C TRP A 343 -9.26 -13.07 7.88
N THR A 344 -9.58 -14.13 8.62
CA THR A 344 -10.41 -15.23 8.11
C THR A 344 -11.80 -14.73 7.72
N ARG A 345 -12.46 -13.98 8.61
CA ARG A 345 -13.77 -13.35 8.35
C ARG A 345 -13.72 -12.39 7.16
N LYS A 346 -12.70 -11.53 7.12
CA LYS A 346 -12.53 -10.49 6.09
C LYS A 346 -12.23 -11.06 4.71
N LEU A 347 -11.46 -12.15 4.61
CA LEU A 347 -11.25 -12.87 3.35
C LEU A 347 -12.59 -13.36 2.78
N ALA A 348 -13.43 -13.98 3.61
CA ALA A 348 -14.75 -14.45 3.19
C ALA A 348 -15.65 -13.30 2.74
N LEU A 349 -15.71 -12.21 3.53
CA LEU A 349 -16.48 -11.01 3.20
C LEU A 349 -16.06 -10.41 1.84
N ARG A 350 -14.75 -10.26 1.61
CA ARG A 350 -14.21 -9.69 0.37
C ARG A 350 -14.50 -10.59 -0.82
N GLU A 351 -14.44 -11.90 -0.66
CA GLU A 351 -14.77 -12.85 -1.72
C GLU A 351 -16.26 -12.78 -2.11
N GLU A 352 -17.15 -12.71 -1.12
CA GLU A 352 -18.59 -12.54 -1.31
C GLU A 352 -18.89 -11.23 -2.06
N ARG A 353 -18.39 -10.10 -1.55
CA ARG A 353 -18.64 -8.77 -2.14
C ARG A 353 -18.05 -8.63 -3.53
N MET A 354 -16.84 -9.12 -3.74
CA MET A 354 -16.19 -9.11 -5.05
C MET A 354 -16.98 -9.95 -6.06
N THR A 355 -17.42 -11.16 -5.68
CA THR A 355 -18.24 -12.02 -6.55
C THR A 355 -19.56 -11.35 -6.92
N ALA A 356 -20.26 -10.78 -5.93
CA ALA A 356 -21.52 -10.07 -6.15
C ALA A 356 -21.34 -8.84 -7.05
N ALA A 357 -20.25 -8.10 -6.88
CA ALA A 357 -19.95 -6.91 -7.69
C ALA A 357 -19.50 -7.24 -9.12
N LEU A 358 -18.86 -8.39 -9.35
CA LEU A 358 -18.43 -8.85 -10.68
C LEU A 358 -19.58 -9.44 -11.50
N ALA A 359 -20.57 -10.07 -10.86
CA ALA A 359 -21.68 -10.72 -11.55
C ALA A 359 -22.43 -9.83 -12.57
N PRO A 360 -22.73 -8.53 -12.30
CA PRO A 360 -23.38 -7.65 -13.27
C PRO A 360 -22.42 -6.92 -14.23
N VAL A 361 -21.10 -7.16 -14.17
CA VAL A 361 -20.14 -6.45 -15.02
C VAL A 361 -20.26 -6.92 -16.47
N ALA A 362 -20.64 -6.00 -17.36
CA ALA A 362 -20.73 -6.26 -18.80
C ALA A 362 -19.42 -5.95 -19.56
N GLY A 363 -18.52 -5.17 -18.97
CA GLY A 363 -17.25 -4.78 -19.58
C GLY A 363 -16.16 -5.86 -19.51
N PRO A 364 -14.96 -5.58 -20.03
CA PRO A 364 -13.87 -6.56 -20.08
C PRO A 364 -13.36 -6.93 -18.68
N VAL A 365 -13.38 -8.24 -18.38
CA VAL A 365 -12.87 -8.83 -17.14
C VAL A 365 -11.86 -9.93 -17.47
N ALA A 366 -10.69 -9.88 -16.85
CA ALA A 366 -9.68 -10.93 -16.95
C ALA A 366 -9.37 -11.51 -15.56
N GLU A 367 -9.67 -12.78 -15.34
CA GLU A 367 -9.18 -13.49 -14.16
C GLU A 367 -7.76 -13.99 -14.40
N VAL A 368 -6.89 -13.89 -13.38
CA VAL A 368 -5.47 -14.28 -13.41
C VAL A 368 -5.19 -15.19 -12.22
N ASP A 369 -4.65 -16.37 -12.49
CA ASP A 369 -4.20 -17.27 -11.44
C ASP A 369 -2.75 -16.98 -11.04
N PHE A 370 -2.47 -16.96 -9.74
CA PHE A 370 -1.15 -16.66 -9.19
C PHE A 370 -0.06 -17.63 -9.66
N ASP A 371 -0.37 -18.92 -9.75
CA ASP A 371 0.56 -19.96 -10.14
C ASP A 371 0.80 -19.92 -11.66
N ALA A 372 -0.26 -19.68 -12.45
CA ALA A 372 -0.14 -19.46 -13.89
C ALA A 372 0.77 -18.26 -14.22
N LEU A 373 0.56 -17.13 -13.55
CA LEU A 373 1.41 -15.93 -13.70
C LEU A 373 2.86 -16.21 -13.25
N SER A 374 3.07 -17.13 -12.32
CA SER A 374 4.40 -17.53 -11.83
C SER A 374 5.11 -18.48 -12.79
N ALA A 375 4.39 -19.41 -13.41
CA ALA A 375 4.93 -20.36 -14.36
C ALA A 375 5.33 -19.70 -15.69
N ASP A 376 4.44 -18.91 -16.29
CA ASP A 376 4.69 -18.23 -17.57
C ASP A 376 3.96 -16.88 -17.61
N TRP A 377 4.67 -15.84 -17.16
CA TRP A 377 4.11 -14.50 -17.07
C TRP A 377 3.89 -13.84 -18.43
N GLU A 378 4.64 -14.25 -19.47
CA GLU A 378 4.56 -13.65 -20.80
C GLU A 378 3.31 -14.13 -21.53
N SER A 379 3.03 -15.43 -21.47
CA SER A 379 1.79 -15.98 -22.01
C SER A 379 0.56 -15.46 -21.23
N GLU A 380 0.67 -15.40 -19.90
CA GLU A 380 -0.45 -14.95 -19.07
C GLU A 380 -0.77 -13.45 -19.26
N ILE A 381 0.25 -12.59 -19.36
CA ILE A 381 0.00 -11.16 -19.62
C ILE A 381 -0.58 -10.94 -21.02
N ALA A 382 -0.14 -11.70 -22.04
CA ALA A 382 -0.70 -11.62 -23.38
C ALA A 382 -2.19 -12.02 -23.41
N ARG A 383 -2.55 -13.08 -22.66
CA ARG A 383 -3.97 -13.49 -22.48
C ARG A 383 -4.78 -12.41 -21.78
N VAL A 384 -4.25 -11.79 -20.73
CA VAL A 384 -4.91 -10.67 -20.04
C VAL A 384 -5.16 -9.52 -21.00
N TYR A 385 -4.18 -9.10 -21.79
CA TYR A 385 -4.36 -8.02 -22.77
C TYR A 385 -5.48 -8.33 -23.78
N ALA A 386 -5.52 -9.56 -24.29
CA ALA A 386 -6.59 -9.98 -25.20
C ALA A 386 -7.98 -9.92 -24.55
N LEU A 387 -8.12 -10.43 -23.32
CA LEU A 387 -9.39 -10.39 -22.57
C LEU A 387 -9.83 -8.99 -22.19
N LEU A 388 -8.87 -8.08 -21.96
CA LEU A 388 -9.14 -6.67 -21.67
C LEU A 388 -9.33 -5.83 -22.94
N GLU A 389 -9.23 -6.43 -24.12
CA GLU A 389 -9.29 -5.72 -25.41
C GLU A 389 -8.25 -4.58 -25.48
N LEU A 390 -7.00 -4.91 -25.14
CA LEU A 390 -5.84 -4.01 -25.18
C LEU A 390 -4.79 -4.51 -26.16
N ASP A 391 -4.11 -3.57 -26.82
CA ASP A 391 -3.02 -3.89 -27.74
C ASP A 391 -1.73 -4.25 -26.98
N PHE A 392 -1.30 -5.51 -27.08
CA PHE A 392 -0.03 -5.94 -26.47
C PHE A 392 1.15 -5.63 -27.39
N THR A 393 1.68 -4.41 -27.27
CA THR A 393 2.76 -3.92 -28.14
C THR A 393 4.15 -4.44 -27.74
N ALA A 394 5.10 -4.39 -28.67
CA ALA A 394 6.51 -4.67 -28.36
C ALA A 394 7.10 -3.71 -27.29
N ALA A 395 6.61 -2.47 -27.24
CA ALA A 395 7.03 -1.50 -26.22
C ALA A 395 6.52 -1.90 -24.82
N ALA A 396 5.26 -2.34 -24.73
CA ALA A 396 4.68 -2.87 -23.50
C ALA A 396 5.47 -4.09 -22.99
N HIS A 397 5.71 -5.08 -23.85
CA HIS A 397 6.49 -6.29 -23.52
C HIS A 397 7.91 -5.94 -23.03
N ALA A 398 8.61 -5.04 -23.73
CA ALA A 398 9.96 -4.61 -23.34
C ALA A 398 9.99 -3.92 -21.97
N ALA A 399 8.98 -3.07 -21.68
CA ALA A 399 8.87 -2.38 -20.39
C ALA A 399 8.55 -3.35 -19.23
N MET A 400 7.66 -4.31 -19.46
CA MET A 400 7.35 -5.37 -18.50
C MET A 400 8.54 -6.29 -18.22
N CYS A 401 9.30 -6.65 -19.26
CA CYS A 401 10.57 -7.37 -19.12
C CYS A 401 11.55 -6.61 -18.22
N ALA A 402 11.63 -5.28 -18.36
CA ALA A 402 12.46 -4.45 -17.50
C ALA A 402 11.96 -4.43 -16.04
N GLU A 403 10.65 -4.38 -15.82
CA GLU A 403 10.06 -4.47 -14.48
C GLU A 403 10.33 -5.84 -13.83
N GLN A 404 10.19 -6.94 -14.57
CA GLN A 404 10.48 -8.28 -14.09
C GLN A 404 11.96 -8.43 -13.71
N ARG A 405 12.89 -7.92 -14.53
CA ARG A 405 14.32 -7.88 -14.18
C ARG A 405 14.60 -7.07 -12.92
N ARG A 406 13.87 -5.98 -12.69
CA ARG A 406 13.98 -5.17 -11.47
C ARG A 406 13.42 -5.93 -10.26
N ALA A 407 12.28 -6.60 -10.42
CA ALA A 407 11.64 -7.39 -9.37
C ALA A 407 12.48 -8.60 -8.96
N ALA A 408 13.13 -9.29 -9.90
CA ALA A 408 14.02 -10.42 -9.65
C ALA A 408 15.26 -10.03 -8.82
N LYS A 409 15.68 -8.76 -8.86
CA LYS A 409 16.74 -8.20 -7.99
C LYS A 409 16.19 -7.72 -6.64
N GLY A 410 14.88 -7.71 -6.47
CA GLY A 410 14.19 -7.28 -5.24
C GLY A 410 14.19 -8.37 -4.16
N ARG A 411 13.98 -7.95 -2.92
CA ARG A 411 14.08 -8.83 -1.73
C ARG A 411 12.87 -9.74 -1.49
N HIS A 412 11.86 -9.72 -2.37
CA HIS A 412 10.58 -10.42 -2.17
C HIS A 412 10.63 -11.93 -2.48
N THR A 413 11.67 -12.42 -3.17
CA THR A 413 11.83 -13.85 -3.48
C THR A 413 12.25 -14.71 -2.28
N ALA A 414 12.61 -14.10 -1.14
CA ALA A 414 13.01 -14.81 0.08
C ALA A 414 11.85 -15.17 1.03
N HIS A 415 10.65 -14.60 0.84
CA HIS A 415 9.57 -14.64 1.84
C HIS A 415 8.90 -16.02 2.02
N GLN A 416 8.90 -16.89 1.01
CA GLN A 416 8.24 -18.21 1.12
C GLN A 416 8.97 -19.14 2.11
N ALA A 417 10.30 -19.08 2.16
CA ALA A 417 11.10 -19.87 3.10
C ALA A 417 10.97 -19.35 4.54
N ASP A 418 10.98 -18.02 4.72
CA ASP A 418 10.91 -17.39 6.04
C ASP A 418 9.57 -17.67 6.77
N TYR A 419 8.48 -17.81 6.03
CA TYR A 419 7.15 -18.00 6.64
C TYR A 419 6.97 -19.40 7.26
N SER A 420 7.42 -20.47 6.59
CA SER A 420 7.32 -21.83 7.12
C SER A 420 8.15 -22.04 8.39
N GLU A 421 9.27 -21.33 8.54
CA GLU A 421 10.08 -21.36 9.77
C GLU A 421 9.44 -20.55 10.92
N LEU A 422 8.67 -19.51 10.59
CA LEU A 422 8.01 -18.62 11.55
C LEU A 422 6.76 -19.22 12.20
N THR A 423 6.03 -20.10 11.50
CA THR A 423 4.81 -20.75 12.01
C THR A 423 5.06 -22.11 12.66
N ALA A 424 6.29 -22.64 12.58
CA ALA A 424 6.68 -23.93 13.16
C ALA A 424 7.22 -23.84 14.60
N LYS A 425 7.30 -22.62 15.16
CA LYS A 425 7.73 -22.30 16.53
C LYS A 425 6.62 -21.54 17.23
#